data_AF-A0AAE9AX86-F1
#
_entry.id   AF-A0AAE9AX86-F1
#
_cell.length_a   1.000
_cell.length_b   1.000
_cell.length_c   1.000
_cell.angle_alpha   90.00
_cell.angle_beta   90.00
_cell.angle_gamma   90.00
#
_symmetry.space_group_name_H-M   'P 1'
#
loop_
_entity.id
_entity.type
_entity.pdbx_description
1 polymer ?
#
loop_
_entity_poly.entity_id
_entity_poly.type
_entity_poly.pdbx_seq_one_letter_code
_entity_poly.pdbx_strand_id
1 'polypeptide(L)'
;MDTLAAELGVRAEDVHRVRTPRGGVLLGFRSDPDAALDVWRRARERYATTGLWPFVTHTSPTEWEWADVPGDSHDGKHRQSFLDRLMELQRDKLLREADEFNPPQEHPTPVRDLDDLALRLTGAVPAAEASPPRSAESRLATFFAAPPEWICLVPTEDPLGLPELLDAPDTPNHTPFPGRESLSYRDHANVLREWHDRYGAEICYLDSHEVLLSVEHPPSDPLETARVAIEHYAYCPDLDQVIGGLPEVASRQVPTRTWFFWWD
;
A
#
# COMPACT_ATOMS: atom_id res chain seq x y z
N MET A 1 -15.31 3.64 23.27
CA MET A 1 -16.23 3.48 22.13
C MET A 1 -17.12 4.70 22.03
N ASP A 2 -18.05 4.93 22.96
CA ASP A 2 -19.00 6.04 22.90
C ASP A 2 -18.35 7.43 22.79
N THR A 3 -17.26 7.68 23.51
CA THR A 3 -16.49 8.93 23.43
C THR A 3 -15.81 9.12 22.07
N LEU A 4 -15.23 8.04 21.51
CA LEU A 4 -14.56 8.11 20.21
C LEU A 4 -15.55 8.28 19.07
N ALA A 5 -16.69 7.56 19.11
CA ALA A 5 -17.76 7.73 18.14
C ALA A 5 -18.25 9.19 18.13
N ALA A 6 -18.54 9.74 19.32
CA ALA A 6 -18.98 11.13 19.45
C ALA A 6 -17.93 12.14 18.93
N GLU A 7 -16.64 11.94 19.21
CA GLU A 7 -15.55 12.79 18.70
C GLU A 7 -15.39 12.72 17.18
N LEU A 8 -15.65 11.55 16.59
CA LEU A 8 -15.64 11.38 15.13
C LEU A 8 -16.91 11.89 14.45
N GLY A 9 -17.92 12.30 15.23
CA GLY A 9 -19.21 12.79 14.72
C GLY A 9 -20.20 11.67 14.39
N VAL A 10 -20.03 10.49 14.99
CA VAL A 10 -20.79 9.27 14.73
C VAL A 10 -21.54 8.88 16.01
N ARG A 11 -22.79 8.45 15.88
CA ARG A 11 -23.54 7.97 17.04
C ARG A 11 -23.11 6.54 17.37
N ALA A 12 -23.03 6.20 18.65
CA ALA A 12 -22.55 4.89 19.07
C ALA A 12 -23.40 3.74 18.50
N GLU A 13 -24.71 3.96 18.30
CA GLU A 13 -25.62 3.00 17.68
C GLU A 13 -25.37 2.75 16.18
N ASP A 14 -24.67 3.66 15.49
CA ASP A 14 -24.36 3.55 14.06
C ASP A 14 -23.03 2.79 13.83
N VAL A 15 -22.32 2.40 14.90
CA VAL A 15 -21.06 1.65 14.79
C VAL A 15 -21.33 0.15 14.81
N HIS A 16 -21.01 -0.50 13.68
CA HIS A 16 -21.00 -1.94 13.55
C HIS A 16 -19.79 -2.54 14.25
N ARG A 17 -19.98 -3.71 14.87
CA ARG A 17 -18.92 -4.48 15.54
C ARG A 17 -18.94 -5.92 15.05
N VAL A 18 -17.82 -6.35 14.48
CA VAL A 18 -17.62 -7.71 13.95
C VAL A 18 -16.43 -8.34 14.65
N ARG A 19 -16.50 -9.65 14.91
CA ARG A 19 -15.36 -10.42 15.45
C ARG A 19 -14.55 -10.94 14.28
N THR A 20 -13.23 -10.74 14.32
CA THR A 20 -12.35 -11.34 13.30
C THR A 20 -12.17 -12.83 13.59
N PRO A 21 -11.88 -13.67 12.58
CA PRO A 21 -11.62 -15.10 12.76
C PRO A 21 -10.51 -15.37 13.79
N ARG A 22 -9.52 -14.47 13.86
CA ARG A 22 -8.37 -14.55 14.77
C ARG A 22 -8.66 -14.00 16.18
N GLY A 23 -9.94 -13.79 16.52
CA GLY A 23 -10.39 -13.39 17.85
C GLY A 23 -10.32 -11.88 18.14
N GLY A 24 -9.95 -11.08 17.13
CA GLY A 24 -9.94 -9.62 17.19
C GLY A 24 -11.33 -9.01 17.00
N VAL A 25 -11.35 -7.68 16.86
CA VAL A 25 -12.59 -6.92 16.64
C VAL A 25 -12.36 -5.92 15.52
N LEU A 26 -13.27 -5.91 14.55
CA LEU A 26 -13.39 -4.88 13.55
C LEU A 26 -14.59 -4.01 13.89
N LEU A 27 -14.37 -2.71 14.06
CA LEU A 27 -15.43 -1.74 14.22
C LEU A 27 -15.56 -0.99 12.90
N GLY A 28 -16.77 -0.60 12.50
CA GLY A 28 -16.91 0.26 11.33
C GLY A 28 -18.22 1.01 11.29
N PHE A 29 -18.20 2.15 10.61
CA PHE A 29 -19.36 3.03 10.46
C PHE A 29 -19.30 3.73 9.10
N ARG A 30 -20.46 4.19 8.62
CA ARG A 30 -20.52 4.90 7.34
C ARG A 30 -19.97 6.32 7.48
N SER A 31 -19.24 6.76 6.48
CA SER A 31 -18.84 8.15 6.32
C SER A 31 -19.39 8.69 5.01
N ASP A 32 -19.71 9.97 4.99
CA ASP A 32 -19.84 10.70 3.72
C ASP A 32 -18.51 10.56 2.97
N PRO A 33 -18.51 10.12 1.69
CA PRO A 33 -17.29 9.96 0.92
C PRO A 33 -16.46 11.24 0.81
N ASP A 34 -17.08 12.42 0.79
CA ASP A 34 -16.36 13.70 0.77
C ASP A 34 -15.68 14.01 2.12
N ALA A 35 -16.12 13.36 3.21
CA ALA A 35 -15.59 13.54 4.57
C ALA A 35 -14.71 12.37 5.05
N ALA A 36 -14.66 11.26 4.32
CA ALA A 36 -14.03 10.01 4.77
C ALA A 36 -12.57 10.21 5.19
N LEU A 37 -11.84 11.05 4.47
CA LEU A 37 -10.45 11.36 4.78
C LEU A 37 -10.25 12.20 6.02
N ASP A 38 -11.08 13.22 6.20
CA ASP A 38 -11.01 14.06 7.40
C ASP A 38 -11.41 13.27 8.64
N VAL A 39 -12.34 12.33 8.49
CA VAL A 39 -12.67 11.36 9.53
C VAL A 39 -11.47 10.44 9.81
N TRP A 40 -10.85 9.88 8.77
CA TRP A 40 -9.66 9.03 8.90
C TRP A 40 -8.53 9.76 9.64
N ARG A 41 -8.21 11.01 9.26
CA ARG A 41 -7.17 11.82 9.91
C ARG A 41 -7.45 12.07 11.39
N ARG A 42 -8.67 12.50 11.72
CA ARG A 42 -9.05 12.73 13.12
C ARG A 42 -8.95 11.44 13.94
N ALA A 43 -9.35 10.29 13.37
CA ALA A 43 -9.18 9.01 14.04
C ALA A 43 -7.69 8.63 14.19
N ARG A 44 -6.88 8.90 13.16
CA ARG A 44 -5.44 8.58 13.13
C ARG A 44 -4.67 9.38 14.16
N GLU A 45 -5.00 10.66 14.35
CA GLU A 45 -4.43 11.52 15.40
C GLU A 45 -4.74 11.00 16.82
N ARG A 46 -5.85 10.26 16.98
CA ARG A 46 -6.26 9.67 18.27
C ARG A 46 -5.65 8.30 18.54
N TYR A 47 -5.07 7.64 17.53
CA TYR A 47 -4.53 6.28 17.64
C TYR A 47 -3.63 6.08 18.88
N ALA A 48 -2.71 7.00 19.15
CA ALA A 48 -1.79 6.90 20.28
C ALA A 48 -2.49 6.85 21.66
N THR A 49 -3.73 7.33 21.74
CA THR A 49 -4.55 7.32 22.97
C THR A 49 -5.62 6.23 22.97
N THR A 50 -6.08 5.79 21.80
CA THR A 50 -7.20 4.86 21.67
C THR A 50 -6.75 3.43 21.37
N GLY A 51 -5.57 3.24 20.79
CA GLY A 51 -5.11 1.96 20.24
C GLY A 51 -5.92 1.49 19.02
N LEU A 52 -6.78 2.34 18.45
CA LEU A 52 -7.68 2.02 17.35
C LEU A 52 -7.16 2.63 16.06
N TRP A 53 -6.61 1.81 15.18
CA TRP A 53 -6.11 2.26 13.89
C TRP A 53 -7.26 2.41 12.88
N PRO A 54 -7.38 3.56 12.19
CA PRO A 54 -8.39 3.75 11.17
C PRO A 54 -7.92 3.32 9.78
N PHE A 55 -8.83 2.79 8.97
CA PHE A 55 -8.67 2.70 7.53
C PHE A 55 -10.00 2.95 6.81
N VAL A 56 -9.91 3.49 5.61
CA VAL A 56 -11.03 3.69 4.70
C VAL A 56 -11.20 2.42 3.85
N THR A 57 -12.44 2.04 3.50
CA THR A 57 -12.73 0.85 2.67
C THR A 57 -14.06 1.00 1.92
N HIS A 58 -14.25 0.28 0.82
CA HIS A 58 -15.57 0.11 0.21
C HIS A 58 -16.42 -0.92 0.97
N THR A 59 -15.75 -1.86 1.62
CA THR A 59 -16.36 -3.04 2.22
C THR A 59 -16.96 -2.73 3.59
N SER A 60 -18.25 -3.05 3.75
CA SER A 60 -18.90 -3.01 5.07
C SER A 60 -18.19 -3.99 6.02
N PRO A 61 -17.95 -3.64 7.30
CA PRO A 61 -17.32 -4.56 8.24
C PRO A 61 -18.11 -5.87 8.41
N THR A 62 -19.42 -5.88 8.16
CA THR A 62 -20.27 -7.09 8.23
C THR A 62 -20.22 -7.96 6.97
N GLU A 63 -19.70 -7.43 5.88
CA GLU A 63 -19.56 -8.10 4.58
C GLU A 63 -18.08 -8.41 4.27
N TRP A 64 -17.17 -8.10 5.19
CA TRP A 64 -15.76 -8.43 5.08
C TRP A 64 -15.60 -9.94 4.90
N GLU A 65 -15.04 -10.31 3.76
CA GLU A 65 -14.65 -11.68 3.47
C GLU A 65 -13.38 -12.03 4.23
N TRP A 66 -13.24 -13.29 4.68
CA TRP A 66 -12.09 -13.74 5.46
C TRP A 66 -11.40 -14.88 4.72
N ALA A 67 -10.08 -14.78 4.56
CA ALA A 67 -9.30 -15.70 3.76
C ALA A 67 -9.21 -17.12 4.37
N ASP A 68 -9.42 -17.26 5.69
CA ASP A 68 -9.22 -18.49 6.47
C ASP A 68 -7.80 -19.07 6.29
N VAL A 69 -6.81 -18.19 6.10
CA VAL A 69 -5.42 -18.58 5.87
C VAL A 69 -4.77 -18.89 7.22
N PRO A 70 -4.04 -20.03 7.35
CA PRO A 70 -3.29 -20.32 8.56
C PRO A 70 -2.32 -19.17 8.88
N GLY A 71 -2.29 -18.72 10.13
CA GLY A 71 -1.32 -17.71 10.55
C GLY A 71 0.11 -18.20 10.34
N ASP A 72 0.96 -17.34 9.78
CA ASP A 72 2.36 -17.69 9.54
C ASP A 72 3.12 -17.81 10.87
N SER A 73 3.96 -18.85 10.98
CA SER A 73 4.77 -19.03 12.18
C SER A 73 5.91 -18.01 12.23
N HIS A 74 6.00 -17.29 13.35
CA HIS A 74 7.05 -16.30 13.65
C HIS A 74 8.43 -16.95 13.68
N ASP A 75 9.29 -16.71 12.68
CA ASP A 75 10.75 -16.85 12.85
C ASP A 75 11.46 -15.53 12.53
N GLY A 76 11.79 -14.80 13.60
CA GLY A 76 12.26 -13.42 13.57
C GLY A 76 13.77 -13.28 13.46
N LYS A 77 14.39 -13.79 12.37
CA LYS A 77 15.83 -13.64 12.16
C LYS A 77 16.21 -13.47 10.70
N HIS A 78 15.90 -12.32 10.10
CA HIS A 78 16.51 -11.94 8.83
C HIS A 78 17.35 -10.68 9.06
N ARG A 79 18.64 -10.76 8.70
CA ARG A 79 19.61 -9.65 8.83
C ARG A 79 19.59 -8.69 7.64
N GLN A 80 18.90 -9.07 6.57
CA GLN A 80 18.75 -8.29 5.33
C GLN A 80 17.35 -7.68 5.29
N SER A 81 17.23 -6.54 4.61
CA SER A 81 15.95 -5.95 4.21
C SER A 81 15.12 -6.99 3.46
N PHE A 82 13.83 -7.06 3.77
CA PHE A 82 12.89 -7.88 3.03
C PHE A 82 12.68 -7.32 1.62
N LEU A 83 12.67 -6.01 1.45
CA LEU A 83 12.60 -5.39 0.11
C LEU A 83 13.78 -5.76 -0.78
N ASP A 84 15.01 -5.80 -0.23
CA ASP A 84 16.18 -6.30 -0.98
C ASP A 84 15.97 -7.73 -1.47
N ARG A 85 15.44 -8.59 -0.58
CA ARG A 85 15.11 -9.98 -0.91
C ARG A 85 14.00 -10.08 -1.95
N LEU A 86 12.96 -9.25 -1.84
CA LEU A 86 11.85 -9.21 -2.77
C LEU A 86 12.31 -8.76 -4.16
N MET A 87 13.12 -7.70 -4.25
CA MET A 87 13.72 -7.24 -5.50
C MET A 87 14.64 -8.31 -6.12
N GLU A 88 15.40 -9.03 -5.31
CA GLU A 88 16.20 -10.18 -5.76
C GLU A 88 15.32 -11.27 -6.36
N LEU A 89 14.25 -11.67 -5.66
CA LEU A 89 13.29 -12.68 -6.13
C LEU A 89 12.61 -12.26 -7.43
N GLN A 90 12.34 -10.96 -7.60
CA GLN A 90 11.68 -10.40 -8.78
C GLN A 90 12.66 -9.92 -9.86
N ARG A 91 13.99 -10.08 -9.68
CA ARG A 91 15.02 -9.47 -10.54
C ARG A 91 14.79 -9.75 -12.01
N ASP A 92 14.64 -11.01 -12.40
CA ASP A 92 14.52 -11.39 -13.82
C ASP A 92 13.29 -10.76 -14.47
N LYS A 93 12.20 -10.57 -13.72
CA LYS A 93 11.02 -9.87 -14.23
C LYS A 93 11.29 -8.37 -14.34
N LEU A 94 11.81 -7.74 -13.28
CA LEU A 94 12.14 -6.31 -13.28
C LEU A 94 13.08 -5.92 -14.44
N LEU A 95 14.06 -6.78 -14.76
CA LEU A 95 14.97 -6.55 -15.88
C LEU A 95 14.30 -6.74 -17.25
N ARG A 96 13.42 -7.76 -17.41
CA ARG A 96 12.63 -7.93 -18.65
C ARG A 96 11.70 -6.75 -18.89
N GLU A 97 11.02 -6.33 -17.84
CA GLU A 97 10.08 -5.20 -17.85
C GLU A 97 10.82 -3.91 -18.24
N ALA A 98 12.02 -3.70 -17.71
CA ALA A 98 12.90 -2.60 -18.11
C ALA A 98 13.32 -2.61 -19.58
N ASP A 99 13.46 -3.79 -20.20
CA ASP A 99 13.78 -3.93 -21.62
C ASP A 99 12.55 -3.59 -22.50
N GLU A 100 11.33 -3.83 -22.02
CA GLU A 100 10.09 -3.50 -22.73
C GLU A 100 9.76 -2.00 -22.65
N PHE A 101 10.15 -1.31 -21.57
CA PHE A 101 9.91 0.13 -21.39
C PHE A 101 10.79 1.06 -22.25
N ASN A 102 11.81 0.53 -22.93
CA ASN A 102 12.81 1.33 -23.65
C ASN A 102 12.87 1.00 -25.16
N PRO A 103 11.94 1.51 -26.00
CA PRO A 103 12.37 1.98 -27.33
C PRO A 103 11.65 3.26 -27.81
N PRO A 104 12.36 4.21 -28.49
CA PRO A 104 12.92 3.92 -29.81
C PRO A 104 14.34 4.49 -30.04
N GLN A 105 15.36 3.66 -29.84
CA GLN A 105 16.55 3.65 -30.69
C GLN A 105 16.87 2.21 -31.09
N GLU A 106 17.49 2.02 -32.25
CA GLU A 106 17.90 0.70 -32.76
C GLU A 106 18.84 0.03 -31.75
N HIS A 107 18.29 -0.88 -30.94
CA HIS A 107 18.99 -1.75 -29.98
C HIS A 107 19.72 -1.02 -28.82
N PRO A 108 19.02 -0.52 -27.79
CA PRO A 108 19.68 -0.18 -26.54
C PRO A 108 20.33 -1.42 -25.93
N THR A 109 21.51 -1.26 -25.32
CA THR A 109 22.16 -2.34 -24.56
C THR A 109 21.25 -2.79 -23.42
N PRO A 110 21.07 -4.12 -23.20
CA PRO A 110 20.23 -4.65 -22.12
C PRO A 110 20.60 -4.06 -20.76
N VAL A 111 19.62 -3.98 -19.86
CA VAL A 111 19.86 -3.56 -18.47
C VAL A 111 20.69 -4.65 -17.76
N ARG A 112 21.78 -4.25 -17.11
CA ARG A 112 22.74 -5.22 -16.53
C ARG A 112 22.32 -5.75 -15.17
N ASP A 113 21.82 -4.87 -14.32
CA ASP A 113 21.43 -5.14 -12.94
C ASP A 113 20.48 -4.03 -12.45
N LEU A 114 20.01 -4.13 -11.20
CA LEU A 114 19.06 -3.18 -10.62
C LEU A 114 19.67 -1.78 -10.39
N ASP A 115 20.99 -1.67 -10.20
CA ASP A 115 21.65 -0.36 -10.07
C ASP A 115 21.74 0.34 -11.44
N ASP A 116 22.06 -0.41 -12.51
CA ASP A 116 21.99 0.07 -13.90
C ASP A 116 20.57 0.51 -14.26
N LEU A 117 19.56 -0.24 -13.80
CA LEU A 117 18.15 0.12 -13.96
C LEU A 117 17.82 1.46 -13.28
N ALA A 118 18.17 1.59 -11.99
CA ALA A 118 17.90 2.81 -11.23
C ALA A 118 18.57 4.04 -11.86
N LEU A 119 19.82 3.90 -12.32
CA LEU A 119 20.55 4.97 -13.01
C LEU A 119 19.88 5.37 -14.33
N ARG A 120 19.40 4.40 -15.12
CA ARG A 120 18.68 4.68 -16.37
C ARG A 120 17.35 5.36 -16.11
N LEU A 121 16.58 4.89 -15.13
CA LEU A 121 15.32 5.51 -14.71
C LEU A 121 15.51 6.95 -14.23
N THR A 122 16.60 7.21 -13.52
CA THR A 122 16.98 8.57 -13.09
C THR A 122 17.11 9.54 -14.28
N GLY A 123 17.63 9.07 -15.42
CA GLY A 123 17.76 9.86 -16.64
C GLY A 123 16.51 9.88 -17.53
N ALA A 124 15.59 8.92 -17.35
CA ALA A 124 14.39 8.77 -18.18
C ALA A 124 13.23 9.65 -17.74
N VAL A 125 13.14 10.00 -16.44
CA VAL A 125 12.09 10.88 -15.92
C VAL A 125 12.42 12.34 -16.24
N PRO A 126 11.67 13.03 -17.12
CA PRO A 126 11.91 14.44 -17.39
C PRO A 126 11.59 15.25 -16.13
N ALA A 127 12.48 16.18 -15.74
CA ALA A 127 12.25 17.09 -14.61
C ALA A 127 10.95 17.91 -14.72
N ALA A 128 10.32 17.96 -15.91
CA ALA A 128 9.08 18.68 -16.19
C ALA A 128 7.79 17.85 -16.05
N GLU A 129 7.87 16.51 -15.94
CA GLU A 129 6.70 15.63 -15.77
C GLU A 129 6.44 15.20 -14.32
N ALA A 130 7.27 15.62 -13.38
CA ALA A 130 6.98 15.52 -11.95
C ALA A 130 5.71 16.36 -11.67
N SER A 131 4.55 15.71 -11.78
CA SER A 131 3.29 16.32 -11.38
C SER A 131 3.42 16.75 -9.92
N PRO A 132 2.91 17.93 -9.54
CA PRO A 132 2.98 18.36 -8.15
C PRO A 132 2.40 17.24 -7.27
N PRO A 133 3.03 16.94 -6.12
CA PRO A 133 2.58 15.87 -5.24
C PRO A 133 1.11 16.12 -4.91
N ARG A 134 0.23 15.29 -5.47
CA ARG A 134 -1.19 15.32 -5.11
C ARG A 134 -1.30 14.77 -3.70
N SER A 135 -2.08 15.43 -2.86
CA SER A 135 -2.37 14.91 -1.52
C SER A 135 -3.20 13.64 -1.61
N ALA A 136 -3.21 12.85 -0.52
CA ALA A 136 -4.11 11.70 -0.39
C ALA A 136 -5.58 12.07 -0.66
N GLU A 137 -5.98 13.31 -0.35
CA GLU A 137 -7.31 13.85 -0.66
C GLU A 137 -7.63 13.88 -2.13
N SER A 138 -6.74 14.44 -2.93
CA SER A 138 -6.97 14.49 -4.37
C SER A 138 -6.94 13.10 -5.01
N ARG A 139 -6.33 12.10 -4.37
CA ARG A 139 -6.10 10.77 -4.94
C ARG A 139 -7.19 9.76 -4.59
N LEU A 140 -7.62 9.68 -3.33
CA LEU A 140 -8.75 8.84 -2.92
C LEU A 140 -10.04 9.24 -3.67
N ALA A 141 -10.19 10.51 -4.03
CA ALA A 141 -11.30 10.99 -4.86
C ALA A 141 -11.19 10.61 -6.35
N THR A 142 -10.02 10.16 -6.84
CA THR A 142 -9.80 9.90 -8.28
C THR A 142 -9.32 8.49 -8.62
N PHE A 143 -8.83 7.70 -7.66
CA PHE A 143 -8.36 6.35 -7.94
C PHE A 143 -9.50 5.34 -8.07
N PHE A 144 -10.60 5.55 -7.35
CA PHE A 144 -11.69 4.58 -7.32
C PHE A 144 -12.80 4.94 -8.30
N ALA A 145 -13.44 3.91 -8.86
CA ALA A 145 -14.60 4.08 -9.75
C ALA A 145 -15.82 4.65 -9.01
N ALA A 146 -15.93 4.39 -7.71
CA ALA A 146 -16.89 4.97 -6.78
C ALA A 146 -16.15 5.35 -5.50
N PRO A 147 -16.56 6.36 -4.73
CA PRO A 147 -15.83 6.74 -3.52
C PRO A 147 -16.14 5.80 -2.34
N PRO A 148 -15.19 5.55 -1.43
CA PRO A 148 -15.42 4.67 -0.29
C PRO A 148 -16.30 5.32 0.77
N GLU A 149 -17.19 4.52 1.35
CA GLU A 149 -18.25 4.99 2.25
C GLU A 149 -18.09 4.45 3.68
N TRP A 150 -17.02 3.70 3.98
CA TRP A 150 -16.81 3.09 5.29
C TRP A 150 -15.48 3.50 5.91
N ILE A 151 -15.53 3.78 7.21
CA ILE A 151 -14.36 3.90 8.08
C ILE A 151 -14.38 2.73 9.03
N CYS A 152 -13.29 1.96 9.03
CA CYS A 152 -13.06 0.87 9.93
C CYS A 152 -12.01 1.24 10.98
N LEU A 153 -12.20 0.78 12.22
CA LEU A 153 -11.30 0.97 13.35
C LEU A 153 -10.89 -0.40 13.90
N VAL A 154 -9.59 -0.63 14.00
CA VAL A 154 -9.03 -1.92 14.43
C VAL A 154 -8.16 -1.72 15.68
N PRO A 155 -8.45 -2.41 16.79
CA PRO A 155 -7.56 -2.45 17.94
C PRO A 155 -6.25 -3.16 17.57
N THR A 156 -5.14 -2.45 17.52
CA THR A 156 -3.83 -3.02 17.19
C THR A 156 -2.68 -2.17 17.73
N GLU A 157 -1.60 -2.84 18.14
CA GLU A 157 -0.31 -2.20 18.44
C GLU A 157 0.62 -2.19 17.21
N ASP A 158 0.27 -2.93 16.15
CA ASP A 158 1.01 -3.02 14.90
C ASP A 158 0.08 -2.75 13.71
N PRO A 159 -0.10 -1.46 13.32
CA PRO A 159 -0.92 -1.09 12.17
C PRO A 159 -0.42 -1.64 10.84
N LEU A 160 0.86 -1.97 10.73
CA LEU A 160 1.44 -2.49 9.49
C LEU A 160 1.12 -3.98 9.30
N GLY A 161 0.72 -4.67 10.36
CA GLY A 161 0.17 -6.03 10.34
C GLY A 161 -1.34 -6.10 10.09
N LEU A 162 -1.99 -5.00 9.66
CA LEU A 162 -3.44 -5.01 9.40
C LEU A 162 -3.91 -6.08 8.41
N PRO A 163 -3.22 -6.35 7.28
CA PRO A 163 -3.62 -7.45 6.37
C PRO A 163 -3.72 -8.79 7.10
N GLU A 164 -2.77 -9.09 8.00
CA GLU A 164 -2.79 -10.28 8.85
C GLU A 164 -3.96 -10.26 9.84
N LEU A 165 -4.14 -9.14 10.53
CA LEU A 165 -5.16 -9.00 11.57
C LEU A 165 -6.59 -9.12 11.03
N LEU A 166 -6.78 -8.65 9.79
CA LEU A 166 -8.03 -8.69 9.08
C LEU A 166 -8.20 -9.95 8.24
N ASP A 167 -7.21 -10.87 8.25
CA ASP A 167 -7.22 -12.11 7.46
C ASP A 167 -7.75 -11.82 6.04
N ALA A 168 -7.24 -10.74 5.47
CA ALA A 168 -7.87 -10.07 4.36
C ALA A 168 -7.66 -10.93 3.09
N PRO A 169 -8.75 -11.31 2.39
CA PRO A 169 -8.71 -12.22 1.26
C PRO A 169 -8.06 -11.52 0.09
N ASP A 170 -7.18 -12.25 -0.60
CA ASP A 170 -6.44 -11.74 -1.75
C ASP A 170 -5.56 -10.52 -1.46
N THR A 171 -5.33 -10.21 -0.17
CA THR A 171 -4.70 -8.96 0.32
C THR A 171 -3.23 -9.16 0.71
N PRO A 172 -2.31 -8.54 -0.01
CA PRO A 172 -2.33 -8.51 -1.47
C PRO A 172 -1.23 -9.34 -2.13
N ASN A 173 -1.52 -10.38 -2.92
CA ASN A 173 -0.55 -11.34 -3.52
C ASN A 173 -0.26 -12.59 -2.65
N HIS A 174 -1.21 -12.98 -1.80
CA HIS A 174 -1.18 -14.24 -1.06
C HIS A 174 -1.35 -15.47 -1.95
N THR A 175 -1.93 -15.31 -3.14
CA THR A 175 -2.03 -16.33 -4.17
C THR A 175 -0.80 -16.27 -5.09
N PRO A 176 -0.15 -17.42 -5.37
CA PRO A 176 0.98 -17.42 -6.25
C PRO A 176 0.47 -17.12 -7.66
N PHE A 177 0.88 -15.97 -8.22
CA PHE A 177 0.80 -15.78 -9.66
C PHE A 177 1.44 -17.01 -10.33
N PRO A 178 0.91 -17.56 -11.45
CA PRO A 178 1.45 -18.78 -12.04
C PRO A 178 2.98 -18.71 -12.20
N GLY A 179 3.70 -19.54 -11.43
CA GLY A 179 5.17 -19.58 -11.39
C GLY A 179 5.88 -18.61 -10.43
N ARG A 180 5.19 -18.01 -9.44
CA ARG A 180 5.77 -17.10 -8.43
C ARG A 180 5.58 -17.61 -6.99
N GLU A 181 6.43 -17.13 -6.07
CA GLU A 181 6.25 -17.33 -4.62
C GLU A 181 5.22 -16.29 -4.11
N SER A 182 4.19 -16.74 -3.40
CA SER A 182 3.22 -15.85 -2.74
C SER A 182 3.91 -14.98 -1.70
N LEU A 183 3.44 -13.75 -1.53
CA LEU A 183 3.78 -12.97 -0.34
C LEU A 183 2.88 -13.40 0.81
N SER A 184 3.48 -13.71 1.95
CA SER A 184 2.74 -13.94 3.18
C SER A 184 2.26 -12.63 3.79
N TYR A 185 1.28 -12.64 4.70
CA TYR A 185 0.87 -11.45 5.44
C TYR A 185 2.04 -10.77 6.16
N ARG A 186 3.00 -11.58 6.63
CA ARG A 186 4.23 -11.09 7.24
C ARG A 186 5.11 -10.35 6.23
N ASP A 187 5.22 -10.85 5.01
CA ASP A 187 5.98 -10.21 3.94
C ASP A 187 5.40 -8.84 3.61
N HIS A 188 4.07 -8.73 3.55
CA HIS A 188 3.38 -7.44 3.46
C HIS A 188 3.75 -6.49 4.59
N ALA A 189 3.61 -6.95 5.83
CA ALA A 189 3.93 -6.13 6.99
C ALA A 189 5.40 -5.69 6.99
N ASN A 190 6.33 -6.51 6.49
CA ASN A 190 7.75 -6.15 6.39
C ASN A 190 7.99 -5.06 5.33
N VAL A 191 7.39 -5.17 4.14
CA VAL A 191 7.46 -4.13 3.12
C VAL A 191 6.93 -2.81 3.67
N LEU A 192 5.73 -2.86 4.26
CA LEU A 192 5.08 -1.67 4.83
C LEU A 192 5.92 -1.06 5.97
N ARG A 193 6.59 -1.88 6.79
CA ARG A 193 7.48 -1.42 7.85
C ARG A 193 8.73 -0.74 7.33
N GLU A 194 9.36 -1.27 6.30
CA GLU A 194 10.52 -0.62 5.70
C GLU A 194 10.16 0.70 5.02
N TRP A 195 8.97 0.82 4.44
CA TRP A 195 8.47 2.10 3.92
C TRP A 195 8.03 3.05 5.03
N HIS A 196 7.44 2.54 6.11
CA HIS A 196 7.12 3.34 7.29
C HIS A 196 8.38 3.95 7.89
N ASP A 197 9.41 3.14 8.14
CA ASP A 197 10.66 3.57 8.76
C ASP A 197 11.41 4.61 7.92
N ARG A 198 11.35 4.50 6.57
CA ARG A 198 12.03 5.42 5.66
C ARG A 198 11.23 6.68 5.32
N TYR A 199 9.93 6.54 5.12
CA TYR A 199 9.10 7.56 4.47
C TYR A 199 7.86 7.96 5.28
N GLY A 200 7.63 7.36 6.45
CA GLY A 200 6.41 7.55 7.23
C GLY A 200 5.17 7.06 6.46
N ALA A 201 5.32 5.98 5.69
CA ALA A 201 4.21 5.35 4.98
C ALA A 201 3.26 4.66 5.96
N GLU A 202 1.96 4.89 5.82
CA GLU A 202 0.92 4.42 6.73
C GLU A 202 -0.34 4.01 5.96
N ILE A 203 -0.95 2.88 6.34
CA ILE A 203 -2.19 2.42 5.69
C ILE A 203 -3.31 3.44 5.93
N CYS A 204 -3.83 3.99 4.83
CA CYS A 204 -4.96 4.91 4.81
C CYS A 204 -6.23 4.23 4.30
N TYR A 205 -6.11 3.42 3.26
CA TYR A 205 -7.20 2.60 2.72
C TYR A 205 -6.72 1.17 2.53
N LEU A 206 -7.63 0.23 2.77
CA LEU A 206 -7.40 -1.20 2.66
C LEU A 206 -8.70 -1.88 2.23
N ASP A 207 -8.61 -2.67 1.18
CA ASP A 207 -9.67 -3.60 0.76
C ASP A 207 -9.02 -4.91 0.28
N SER A 208 -9.83 -5.85 -0.23
CA SER A 208 -9.35 -7.20 -0.56
C SER A 208 -8.12 -7.22 -1.48
N HIS A 209 -8.05 -6.36 -2.48
CA HIS A 209 -7.00 -6.39 -3.49
C HIS A 209 -6.37 -5.01 -3.72
N GLU A 210 -6.50 -4.11 -2.74
CA GLU A 210 -6.07 -2.72 -2.87
C GLU A 210 -5.52 -2.17 -1.55
N VAL A 211 -4.43 -1.42 -1.65
CA VAL A 211 -3.85 -0.67 -0.53
C VAL A 211 -3.52 0.73 -0.98
N LEU A 212 -3.90 1.72 -0.17
CA LEU A 212 -3.43 3.09 -0.31
C LEU A 212 -2.71 3.52 0.96
N LEU A 213 -1.49 4.00 0.79
CA LEU A 213 -0.64 4.51 1.85
C LEU A 213 -0.64 6.03 1.85
N SER A 214 -0.80 6.65 3.01
CA SER A 214 -0.39 8.03 3.23
C SER A 214 1.11 8.06 3.51
N VAL A 215 1.86 8.98 2.90
CA VAL A 215 3.33 9.06 3.02
C VAL A 215 3.73 10.44 3.52
N GLU A 216 4.42 10.49 4.65
CA GLU A 216 4.79 11.76 5.30
C GLU A 216 5.96 12.45 4.56
N HIS A 217 7.00 11.67 4.26
CA HIS A 217 8.28 12.12 3.72
C HIS A 217 8.62 11.35 2.43
N PRO A 218 7.91 11.57 1.31
CA PRO A 218 8.24 10.88 0.07
C PRO A 218 9.68 11.21 -0.39
N PRO A 219 10.37 10.26 -1.05
CA PRO A 219 11.71 10.50 -1.56
C PRO A 219 11.71 11.65 -2.58
N SER A 220 12.76 12.46 -2.55
CA SER A 220 12.92 13.63 -3.42
C SER A 220 14.22 13.62 -4.22
N ASP A 221 15.19 12.77 -3.83
CA ASP A 221 16.37 12.52 -4.63
C ASP A 221 15.98 11.67 -5.87
N PRO A 222 16.41 12.04 -7.09
CA PRO A 222 16.03 11.32 -8.30
C PRO A 222 16.45 9.85 -8.32
N LEU A 223 17.64 9.53 -7.78
CA LEU A 223 18.13 8.15 -7.75
C LEU A 223 17.39 7.32 -6.70
N GLU A 224 17.12 7.90 -5.53
CA GLU A 224 16.26 7.29 -4.52
C GLU A 224 14.85 7.04 -5.06
N THR A 225 14.28 8.01 -5.78
CA THR A 225 12.95 7.90 -6.40
C THR A 225 12.91 6.74 -7.40
N ALA A 226 13.94 6.60 -8.23
CA ALA A 226 14.07 5.48 -9.16
C ALA A 226 14.18 4.13 -8.43
N ARG A 227 14.93 4.05 -7.32
CA ARG A 227 15.04 2.84 -6.51
C ARG A 227 13.71 2.44 -5.86
N VAL A 228 13.01 3.40 -5.27
CA VAL A 228 11.68 3.15 -4.67
C VAL A 228 10.65 2.76 -5.75
N ALA A 229 10.78 3.26 -6.99
CA ALA A 229 9.93 2.79 -8.09
C ALA A 229 10.15 1.30 -8.42
N ILE A 230 11.40 0.83 -8.37
CA ILE A 230 11.73 -0.59 -8.53
C ILE A 230 11.14 -1.41 -7.38
N GLU A 231 11.24 -0.92 -6.14
CA GLU A 231 10.62 -1.56 -4.98
C GLU A 231 9.09 -1.68 -5.13
N HIS A 232 8.42 -0.60 -5.56
CA HIS A 232 6.98 -0.58 -5.80
C HIS A 232 6.57 -1.62 -6.84
N TYR A 233 7.32 -1.72 -7.94
CA TYR A 233 7.04 -2.70 -9.00
C TYR A 233 7.34 -4.14 -8.56
N ALA A 234 8.36 -4.33 -7.72
CA ALA A 234 8.65 -5.64 -7.13
C ALA A 234 7.53 -6.10 -6.18
N TYR A 235 6.95 -5.16 -5.43
CA TYR A 235 5.83 -5.41 -4.53
C TYR A 235 4.49 -5.61 -5.25
N CYS A 236 4.24 -4.79 -6.27
CA CYS A 236 3.00 -4.77 -7.02
C CYS A 236 3.31 -4.67 -8.51
N PRO A 237 3.53 -5.82 -9.18
CA PRO A 237 3.85 -5.79 -10.60
C PRO A 237 2.68 -5.32 -11.48
N ASP A 238 1.44 -5.35 -10.99
CA ASP A 238 0.23 -4.92 -11.72
C ASP A 238 0.05 -3.38 -11.69
N LEU A 239 1.06 -2.64 -11.21
CA LEU A 239 1.09 -1.17 -11.31
C LEU A 239 1.06 -0.68 -12.76
N ASP A 240 1.49 -1.49 -13.72
CA ASP A 240 1.39 -1.21 -15.15
C ASP A 240 -0.06 -1.05 -15.64
N GLN A 241 -1.02 -1.70 -14.97
CA GLN A 241 -2.44 -1.64 -15.30
C GLN A 241 -3.11 -0.36 -14.76
N VAL A 242 -2.58 0.23 -13.68
CA VAL A 242 -3.20 1.37 -12.97
C VAL A 242 -2.45 2.70 -13.13
N ILE A 243 -1.12 2.67 -13.22
CA ILE A 243 -0.26 3.86 -13.27
C ILE A 243 0.59 3.89 -14.55
N GLY A 244 1.14 2.73 -14.90
CA GLY A 244 2.07 2.55 -16.02
C GLY A 244 3.37 1.89 -15.57
N GLY A 245 4.39 1.94 -16.43
CA GLY A 245 5.67 1.28 -16.19
C GLY A 245 6.53 1.96 -15.12
N LEU A 246 7.76 1.45 -14.95
CA LEU A 246 8.73 2.01 -14.01
C LEU A 246 8.94 3.54 -14.14
N PRO A 247 9.01 4.15 -15.35
CA PRO A 247 9.10 5.61 -15.49
C PRO A 247 7.88 6.37 -14.96
N GLU A 248 6.66 5.86 -15.21
CA GLU A 248 5.41 6.44 -14.69
C GLU A 248 5.31 6.28 -13.18
N VAL A 249 5.70 5.13 -12.63
CA VAL A 249 5.76 4.91 -11.18
C VAL A 249 6.75 5.88 -10.53
N ALA A 250 7.95 6.03 -11.08
CA ALA A 250 8.98 6.95 -10.59
C ALA A 250 8.56 8.42 -10.68
N SER A 251 7.84 8.83 -11.72
CA SER A 251 7.47 10.23 -11.95
C SER A 251 6.13 10.63 -11.33
N ARG A 252 5.17 9.70 -11.23
CA ARG A 252 3.77 9.98 -10.85
C ARG A 252 3.39 9.41 -9.50
N GLN A 253 3.98 8.30 -9.03
CA GLN A 253 3.60 7.68 -7.76
C GLN A 253 4.58 8.00 -6.63
N VAL A 254 5.84 7.60 -6.79
CA VAL A 254 6.87 7.64 -5.75
C VAL A 254 7.05 9.02 -5.10
N PRO A 255 7.17 10.14 -5.84
CA PRO A 255 7.45 11.46 -5.24
C PRO A 255 6.25 12.07 -4.51
N THR A 256 5.13 11.36 -4.42
CA THR A 256 3.88 11.89 -3.89
C THR A 256 3.60 11.39 -2.49
N ARG A 257 2.74 12.10 -1.76
CA ARG A 257 2.34 11.74 -0.39
C ARG A 257 1.34 10.59 -0.33
N THR A 258 1.19 9.84 -1.41
CA THR A 258 0.20 8.77 -1.53
C THR A 258 0.66 7.69 -2.48
N TRP A 259 0.78 6.46 -1.99
CA TRP A 259 1.13 5.31 -2.81
C TRP A 259 -0.05 4.35 -2.88
N PHE A 260 -0.46 4.00 -4.08
CA PHE A 260 -1.57 3.10 -4.37
C PHE A 260 -1.06 1.84 -5.03
N PHE A 261 -1.62 0.71 -4.60
CA PHE A 261 -1.28 -0.61 -5.08
C PHE A 261 -2.59 -1.39 -5.28
N TRP A 262 -2.70 -2.10 -6.41
CA TRP A 262 -3.84 -2.89 -6.82
C TRP A 262 -3.33 -4.18 -7.46
N TRP A 263 -3.98 -5.30 -7.19
CA TRP A 263 -3.61 -6.62 -7.71
C TRP A 263 -4.83 -7.31 -8.33
N ASP A 264 -4.63 -8.08 -9.41
CA ASP A 264 -5.67 -8.94 -10.06
C ASP A 264 -5.56 -10.42 -9.61
#